data_AF-A0A0G0H1E7-F1
#
_entry.id   AF-A0A0G0H1E7-F1
#
_cell.length_a   1.000
_cell.length_b   1.000
_cell.length_c   1.000
_cell.angle_alpha   90.00
_cell.angle_beta   90.00
_cell.angle_gamma   90.00
#
_symmetry.space_group_name_H-M   'P 1'
#
loop_
_entity.id
_entity.type
_entity.pdbx_description
1 polymer ?
#
loop_
_entity_poly.entity_id
_entity_poly.type
_entity_poly.pdbx_seq_one_letter_code
_entity_poly.pdbx_strand_id
1 'polypeptide(L)'
;RVVILANNGPGSGWTQTIVGSAPNGGDNHLGTRLSDLDRDGDLDIVSIGYDYPLYVHLWRNDAIVVNQPTPSITPTAKPGDANGDGKVDTADFAIWLTHYNQNTGNAHRDGDFNSSGKVDGIDYAIWLINFGK
;
A
#
# COMPACT_ATOMS: atom_id res chain seq x y z
N ARG A 1 12.26 -19.85 17.61
CA ARG A 1 13.42 -19.18 16.98
C ARG A 1 13.32 -19.24 15.46
N VAL A 2 13.78 -18.22 14.72
CA VAL A 2 13.92 -18.26 13.25
C VAL A 2 15.40 -18.15 12.88
N VAL A 3 15.89 -19.09 12.07
CA VAL A 3 17.27 -19.13 11.58
C VAL A 3 17.30 -19.29 10.07
N ILE A 4 18.25 -18.61 9.43
CA ILE A 4 18.61 -18.84 8.03
C ILE A 4 19.87 -19.68 8.02
N LEU A 5 19.86 -20.74 7.22
CA LEU A 5 21.04 -21.53 6.89
C LEU A 5 21.40 -21.20 5.44
N ALA A 6 22.49 -20.47 5.24
CA ALA A 6 22.97 -20.10 3.92
C ALA A 6 24.00 -21.13 3.42
N ASN A 7 23.70 -21.77 2.29
CA ASN A 7 24.69 -22.56 1.56
C ASN A 7 25.47 -21.64 0.62
N ASN A 8 26.67 -21.25 1.06
CA ASN A 8 27.57 -20.37 0.30
C ASN A 8 28.58 -21.17 -0.54
N GLY A 9 28.40 -22.48 -0.69
CA GLY A 9 29.36 -23.38 -1.32
C GLY A 9 28.68 -24.57 -2.00
N PRO A 10 29.39 -25.70 -2.17
CA PRO A 10 28.89 -26.85 -2.92
C PRO A 10 27.86 -27.70 -2.15
N GLY A 11 27.27 -27.20 -1.06
CA GLY A 11 26.31 -27.93 -0.24
C GLY A 11 26.90 -28.77 0.90
N SER A 12 28.21 -28.66 1.17
CA SER A 12 28.88 -29.35 2.28
C SER A 12 28.94 -28.53 3.59
N GLY A 13 28.51 -27.27 3.57
CA GLY A 13 28.55 -26.39 4.73
C GLY A 13 27.49 -25.29 4.67
N TRP A 14 26.96 -24.93 5.83
CA TRP A 14 25.88 -23.97 5.98
C TRP A 14 26.27 -22.92 7.02
N THR A 15 26.19 -21.64 6.66
CA THR A 15 26.40 -20.53 7.59
C THR A 15 25.07 -20.18 8.25
N GLN A 16 25.02 -20.16 9.58
CA GLN A 16 23.78 -19.86 10.31
C GLN A 16 23.68 -18.38 10.67
N THR A 17 22.53 -17.78 10.38
CA THR A 17 22.14 -16.45 10.85
C THR A 17 20.86 -16.54 11.67
N ILE A 18 20.80 -15.88 12.82
CA ILE A 18 19.60 -15.80 13.66
C ILE A 18 18.82 -14.55 13.26
N VAL A 19 17.61 -14.73 12.74
CA VAL A 19 16.74 -13.63 12.26
C VAL A 19 15.77 -13.19 13.36
N GLY A 20 15.29 -14.14 14.15
CA GLY A 20 14.28 -13.89 15.18
C GLY A 20 14.57 -14.65 16.46
N SER A 21 14.86 -13.90 17.52
CA SER A 21 14.85 -14.38 18.90
C SER A 21 13.64 -13.77 19.58
N ALA A 22 12.49 -14.44 19.55
CA ALA A 22 11.40 -14.04 20.45
C ALA A 22 11.96 -14.08 21.89
N PRO A 23 11.60 -13.13 22.78
CA PRO A 23 12.22 -12.98 24.10
C PRO A 23 12.26 -14.26 24.96
N ASN A 24 11.43 -15.26 24.63
CA ASN A 24 11.34 -16.55 25.32
C ASN A 24 11.52 -17.78 24.40
N GLY A 25 12.24 -17.64 23.28
CA GLY A 25 12.50 -18.77 22.37
C GLY A 25 11.36 -19.13 21.41
N GLY A 26 10.27 -18.36 21.42
CA GLY A 26 9.03 -18.52 20.65
C GLY A 26 9.19 -19.28 19.33
N ASP A 27 8.55 -20.43 19.26
CA ASP A 27 8.66 -21.37 18.16
C ASP A 27 7.90 -20.91 16.91
N ASN A 28 8.49 -21.05 15.72
CA ASN A 28 7.92 -20.64 14.43
C ASN A 28 7.74 -21.90 13.56
N HIS A 29 6.85 -22.79 14.01
CA HIS A 29 6.93 -24.20 13.65
C HIS A 29 6.18 -24.58 12.35
N LEU A 30 5.18 -23.80 11.93
CA LEU A 30 4.28 -24.19 10.83
C LEU A 30 3.77 -22.96 10.08
N GLY A 31 4.55 -22.40 9.16
CA GLY A 31 4.03 -21.30 8.34
C GLY A 31 5.01 -20.30 7.81
N THR A 32 6.31 -20.41 8.10
CA THR A 32 7.28 -19.48 7.55
C THR A 32 7.17 -19.43 6.02
N ARG A 33 6.99 -18.24 5.47
CA ARG A 33 6.94 -17.95 4.03
C ARG A 33 7.95 -16.88 3.71
N LEU A 34 8.45 -16.94 2.48
CA LEU A 34 9.23 -15.90 1.87
C LEU A 34 8.36 -15.17 0.86
N SER A 35 8.33 -13.84 0.94
CA SER A 35 7.64 -13.00 -0.04
C SER A 35 8.32 -11.65 -0.07
N ASP A 36 8.45 -11.07 -1.26
CA ASP A 36 8.82 -9.68 -1.44
C ASP A 36 7.59 -8.81 -1.08
N LEU A 37 7.61 -8.14 0.08
CA LEU A 37 6.44 -7.39 0.58
C LEU A 37 6.48 -5.92 0.19
N ASP A 38 7.65 -5.33 0.00
CA ASP A 38 7.81 -3.93 -0.41
C ASP A 38 8.21 -3.74 -1.88
N ARG A 39 8.37 -4.84 -2.61
CA ARG A 39 8.62 -4.90 -4.06
C ARG A 39 10.00 -4.37 -4.47
N ASP A 40 10.98 -4.51 -3.59
CA ASP A 40 12.36 -4.14 -3.89
C ASP A 40 13.17 -5.27 -4.56
N GLY A 41 12.57 -6.47 -4.66
CA GLY A 41 13.14 -7.63 -5.33
C GLY A 41 13.94 -8.54 -4.41
N ASP A 42 14.08 -8.21 -3.12
CA ASP A 42 14.56 -9.12 -2.11
C ASP A 42 13.39 -9.79 -1.35
N LEU A 43 13.67 -10.89 -0.63
CA LEU A 43 12.62 -11.70 0.00
C LEU A 43 12.56 -11.44 1.50
N ASP A 44 11.39 -11.02 1.98
CA ASP A 44 11.07 -10.89 3.40
C ASP A 44 10.60 -12.21 4.01
N ILE A 45 10.63 -12.29 5.34
CA ILE A 45 10.17 -13.45 6.10
C ILE A 45 8.89 -13.11 6.86
N VAL A 46 7.84 -13.89 6.60
CA VAL A 46 6.61 -13.88 7.40
C VAL A 46 6.49 -15.22 8.10
N SER A 47 6.22 -15.22 9.41
CA SER A 47 5.95 -16.44 10.15
C SER A 47 4.91 -16.25 11.24
N ILE A 48 4.37 -17.35 11.71
CA ILE A 48 3.44 -17.40 12.84
C ILE A 48 4.08 -18.20 13.96
N GLY A 49 4.00 -17.66 15.18
CA GLY A 49 4.53 -18.31 16.36
C GLY A 49 3.52 -19.27 16.98
N TYR A 50 3.95 -20.45 17.45
CA TYR A 50 3.08 -21.34 18.24
C TYR A 50 2.82 -20.75 19.64
N ASP A 51 3.87 -20.21 20.28
CA ASP A 51 3.81 -19.64 21.63
C ASP A 51 3.20 -18.23 21.67
N TYR A 52 3.02 -17.61 20.50
CA TYR A 52 2.42 -16.29 20.31
C TYR A 52 1.44 -16.29 19.12
N PRO A 53 0.41 -17.15 19.14
CA PRO A 53 -0.43 -17.41 17.97
C PRO A 53 -1.31 -16.22 17.56
N LEU A 54 -1.41 -15.21 18.43
CA LEU A 54 -2.13 -13.96 18.16
C LEU A 54 -1.32 -12.97 17.32
N TYR A 55 -0.04 -13.24 17.07
CA TYR A 55 0.85 -12.34 16.35
C TYR A 55 1.40 -13.02 15.10
N VAL A 56 1.34 -12.29 13.99
CA VAL A 56 2.16 -12.56 12.81
C VAL A 56 3.48 -11.83 13.02
N HIS A 57 4.58 -12.56 12.85
CA HIS A 57 5.92 -12.00 12.90
C HIS A 57 6.43 -11.72 11.48
N LEU A 58 7.01 -10.53 11.31
CA LEU A 58 7.58 -10.06 10.06
C LEU A 58 9.03 -9.64 10.29
N TRP A 59 9.90 -10.05 9.39
CA TRP A 59 11.27 -9.57 9.30
C TRP A 59 11.52 -9.06 7.90
N ARG A 60 11.72 -7.74 7.79
CA ARG A 60 12.11 -7.09 6.54
C ARG A 60 13.57 -7.40 6.22
N ASN A 61 13.84 -7.67 4.96
CA ASN A 61 15.20 -7.69 4.43
C ASN A 61 15.44 -6.38 3.67
N ASP A 62 16.52 -5.66 4.02
CA ASP A 62 16.86 -4.36 3.42
C ASP A 62 18.14 -4.48 2.56
N ALA A 63 18.37 -5.66 1.96
CA ALA A 63 19.59 -5.95 1.23
C ALA A 63 19.59 -5.28 -0.15
N ILE A 64 18.43 -5.14 -0.77
CA ILE A 64 18.24 -4.40 -2.01
C ILE A 64 17.50 -3.10 -1.72
N VAL A 65 18.25 -2.04 -1.43
CA VAL A 65 17.66 -0.71 -1.41
C VAL A 65 17.45 -0.24 -2.85
N VAL A 66 16.34 -0.64 -3.47
CA VAL A 66 15.87 0.09 -4.65
C VAL A 66 15.44 1.46 -4.13
N ASN A 67 15.91 2.52 -4.78
CA ASN A 67 15.40 3.87 -4.57
C ASN A 67 13.98 3.97 -5.18
N GLN A 68 13.12 2.99 -4.90
CA GLN A 68 11.71 3.02 -5.22
C GLN A 68 11.13 4.14 -4.36
N PRO A 69 10.38 5.08 -4.95
CA PRO A 69 9.48 5.85 -4.13
C PRO A 69 8.63 4.80 -3.40
N THR A 70 8.73 4.76 -2.06
CA THR A 70 7.74 4.12 -1.18
C THR A 70 6.40 4.25 -1.89
N PRO A 71 5.57 3.19 -2.06
CA PRO A 71 4.23 3.37 -2.57
C PRO A 71 3.60 4.42 -1.67
N SER A 72 3.59 5.65 -2.17
CA SER A 72 2.82 6.71 -1.60
C SER A 72 1.44 6.14 -1.86
N ILE A 73 0.80 5.69 -0.79
CA ILE A 73 -0.64 5.76 -0.73
C ILE A 73 -0.99 7.25 -0.81
N THR A 74 -0.68 7.90 -1.94
CA THR A 74 -1.45 9.01 -2.42
C THR A 74 -2.83 8.38 -2.51
N PRO A 75 -3.75 8.67 -1.59
CA PRO A 75 -5.09 8.11 -1.69
C PRO A 75 -5.54 8.42 -3.10
N THR A 76 -5.85 7.39 -3.88
CA THR A 76 -6.43 7.58 -5.20
C THR A 76 -7.62 8.49 -4.98
N ALA A 77 -7.60 9.69 -5.58
CA ALA A 77 -8.62 10.70 -5.36
C ALA A 77 -9.98 10.02 -5.49
N LYS A 78 -10.75 10.01 -4.39
CA LYS A 78 -12.06 9.36 -4.38
C LYS A 78 -12.90 10.06 -5.44
N PRO A 79 -13.47 9.35 -6.44
CA PRO A 79 -14.24 10.03 -7.48
C PRO A 79 -15.37 10.86 -6.84
N GLY A 80 -15.40 12.16 -7.15
CA GLY A 80 -16.29 13.13 -6.49
C GLY A 80 -15.66 13.95 -5.37
N ASP A 81 -14.46 13.62 -4.88
CA ASP A 81 -13.71 14.37 -3.85
C ASP A 81 -12.75 15.34 -4.55
N ALA A 82 -13.22 16.58 -4.75
CA ALA A 82 -12.47 17.60 -5.46
C ALA A 82 -11.47 18.33 -4.56
N ASN A 83 -11.76 18.44 -3.26
CA ASN A 83 -10.88 19.13 -2.31
C ASN A 83 -9.79 18.21 -1.71
N GLY A 84 -9.92 16.90 -1.89
CA GLY A 84 -8.97 15.88 -1.44
C GLY A 84 -9.05 15.58 0.06
N ASP A 85 -10.18 15.85 0.72
CA ASP A 85 -10.35 15.66 2.17
C ASP A 85 -10.81 14.24 2.57
N GLY A 86 -11.00 13.37 1.57
CA GLY A 86 -11.42 11.99 1.72
C GLY A 86 -12.93 11.79 1.78
N LYS A 87 -13.73 12.85 1.69
CA LYS A 87 -15.20 12.81 1.66
C LYS A 87 -15.70 13.26 0.28
N VAL A 88 -16.93 12.88 -0.03
CA VAL A 88 -17.66 13.41 -1.20
C VAL A 88 -18.89 14.10 -0.66
N ASP A 89 -18.83 15.41 -0.55
CA ASP A 89 -19.87 16.22 0.07
C ASP A 89 -20.14 17.53 -0.68
N THR A 90 -20.85 18.46 -0.02
CA THR A 90 -21.25 19.74 -0.61
C THR A 90 -20.08 20.68 -0.91
N ALA A 91 -18.93 20.51 -0.26
CA ALA A 91 -17.73 21.28 -0.57
C ALA A 91 -17.20 20.93 -1.96
N ASP A 92 -17.23 19.65 -2.34
CA ASP A 92 -16.83 19.19 -3.67
C ASP A 92 -17.77 19.67 -4.76
N PHE A 93 -19.08 19.66 -4.46
CA PHE A 93 -20.08 20.21 -5.36
C PHE A 93 -19.85 21.70 -5.64
N ALA A 94 -19.45 22.48 -4.64
CA ALA A 94 -19.14 23.90 -4.82
C ALA A 94 -17.95 24.10 -5.77
N ILE A 95 -16.95 23.21 -5.72
CA ILE A 95 -15.81 23.22 -6.64
C ILE A 95 -16.27 22.89 -8.07
N TRP A 96 -17.03 21.80 -8.26
CA TRP A 96 -17.59 21.44 -9.57
C TRP A 96 -18.46 22.56 -10.16
N LEU A 97 -19.33 23.16 -9.33
CA LEU A 97 -20.23 24.23 -9.76
C LEU A 97 -19.46 25.48 -10.24
N THR A 98 -18.33 25.78 -9.59
CA THR A 98 -17.46 26.92 -9.96
C THR A 98 -16.82 26.74 -11.33
N HIS A 99 -16.57 25.49 -11.74
CA HIS A 99 -15.89 25.17 -13.00
C HIS A 99 -16.83 24.58 -14.07
N TYR A 100 -18.14 24.55 -13.82
CA TYR A 100 -19.10 23.95 -14.74
C TYR A 100 -19.00 24.52 -16.17
N ASN A 101 -18.93 23.61 -17.14
CA ASN A 101 -18.78 23.87 -18.57
C ASN A 101 -17.44 24.53 -18.96
N GLN A 102 -16.41 24.43 -18.12
CA GLN A 102 -15.05 24.86 -18.43
C GLN A 102 -14.19 23.66 -18.85
N ASN A 103 -13.23 23.91 -19.75
CA ASN A 103 -12.14 22.97 -19.99
C ASN A 103 -11.10 23.16 -18.89
N THR A 104 -10.53 22.07 -18.38
CA THR A 104 -9.56 22.11 -17.29
C THR A 104 -8.37 21.19 -17.55
N GLY A 105 -7.19 21.62 -17.08
CA GLY A 105 -6.01 20.76 -16.95
C GLY A 105 -5.76 20.29 -15.51
N ASN A 106 -6.56 20.76 -14.53
CA ASN A 106 -6.42 20.42 -13.12
C ASN A 106 -7.22 19.18 -12.70
N ALA A 107 -7.96 18.56 -13.64
CA ALA A 107 -8.73 17.33 -13.46
C ALA A 107 -9.70 17.43 -12.25
N HIS A 108 -9.69 16.42 -11.37
CA HIS A 108 -10.56 16.33 -10.19
C HIS A 108 -10.58 17.58 -9.30
N ARG A 109 -9.50 18.37 -9.25
CA ARG A 109 -9.42 19.60 -8.44
C ARG A 109 -10.34 20.71 -8.92
N ASP A 110 -10.74 20.67 -10.19
CA ASP A 110 -11.75 21.57 -10.74
C ASP A 110 -13.10 20.84 -10.90
N GLY A 111 -13.20 19.58 -10.47
CA GLY A 111 -14.40 18.77 -10.62
C GLY A 111 -14.50 17.98 -11.93
N ASP A 112 -13.41 17.80 -12.68
CA ASP A 112 -13.34 16.82 -13.80
C ASP A 112 -12.97 15.45 -13.24
N PHE A 113 -13.99 14.68 -12.86
CA PHE A 113 -13.86 13.41 -12.17
C PHE A 113 -13.71 12.22 -13.13
N ASN A 114 -14.00 12.39 -14.41
CA ASN A 114 -13.73 11.38 -15.44
C ASN A 114 -12.43 11.62 -16.23
N SER A 115 -11.71 12.71 -15.94
CA SER A 115 -10.48 13.12 -16.63
C SER A 115 -10.66 13.32 -18.14
N SER A 116 -11.83 13.82 -18.55
CA SER A 116 -12.13 14.12 -19.95
C SER A 116 -11.51 15.44 -20.43
N GLY A 117 -10.99 16.25 -19.51
CA GLY A 117 -10.49 17.61 -19.77
C GLY A 117 -11.59 18.66 -19.75
N LYS A 118 -12.82 18.30 -19.38
CA LYS A 118 -13.97 19.19 -19.28
C LYS A 118 -14.79 18.86 -18.04
N VAL A 119 -15.24 19.90 -17.33
CA VAL A 119 -16.15 19.77 -16.18
C VAL A 119 -17.59 19.89 -16.68
N ASP A 120 -18.33 18.79 -16.70
CA ASP A 120 -19.70 18.76 -17.21
C ASP A 120 -20.67 17.84 -16.43
N GLY A 121 -21.80 17.50 -17.05
CA GLY A 121 -22.86 16.70 -16.44
C GLY A 121 -22.44 15.25 -16.15
N ILE A 122 -21.41 14.72 -16.83
CA ILE A 122 -20.87 13.39 -16.52
C ILE A 122 -20.16 13.43 -15.17
N ASP A 123 -19.42 14.51 -14.88
CA ASP A 123 -18.75 14.68 -13.60
C ASP A 123 -19.75 14.87 -12.46
N TYR A 124 -20.85 15.60 -12.70
CA TYR A 124 -21.94 15.70 -11.73
C TYR A 124 -22.52 14.32 -11.39
N ALA A 125 -22.71 13.46 -12.39
CA ALA A 125 -23.19 12.10 -12.15
C ALA A 125 -22.21 11.30 -11.29
N ILE A 126 -20.90 11.48 -11.50
CA ILE A 126 -19.86 10.83 -10.68
C ILE A 126 -19.90 11.33 -9.23
N TRP A 127 -19.99 12.64 -9.01
CA TRP A 127 -20.15 13.21 -7.67
C TRP A 127 -21.40 12.67 -6.99
N LEU A 128 -22.55 12.68 -7.68
CA LEU A 128 -23.83 12.24 -7.15
C LEU A 128 -23.82 10.75 -6.73
N ILE A 129 -23.15 9.90 -7.51
CA ILE A 129 -23.03 8.46 -7.21
C ILE A 129 -22.17 8.23 -5.96
N ASN A 130 -21.23 9.12 -5.64
CA ASN A 130 -20.30 8.97 -4.53
C ASN A 130 -20.67 9.79 -3.29
N PHE A 131 -21.64 10.71 -3.39
CA PHE A 131 -22.07 11.58 -2.29
C PHE A 131 -22.44 10.81 -1.02
N GLY A 132 -21.77 11.15 0.09
CA GLY A 132 -22.01 10.58 1.41
C GLY A 132 -21.56 9.12 1.62
N LYS A 133 -20.94 8.49 0.61
CA LYS A 133 -20.16 7.25 0.78
C LYS A 133 -18.79 7.58 1.33
#